data_AF-A0A8S3Y797-F1
#
_entry.id   AF-A0A8S3Y797-F1
#
_cell.length_a   1.000
_cell.length_b   1.000
_cell.length_c   1.000
_cell.angle_alpha   90.00
_cell.angle_beta   90.00
_cell.angle_gamma   90.00
#
_symmetry.space_group_name_H-M   'P 1'
#
loop_
_entity.id
_entity.type
_entity.pdbx_description
1 polymer ?
#
loop_
_entity_poly.entity_id
_entity_poly.type
_entity_poly.pdbx_seq_one_letter_code
_entity_poly.pdbx_strand_id
1 'polypeptide(L)'
;MVQDLVPHLTKIHFSSDSPSSQYRNRFIFYMMSKLKDQISNLKIIKWNYQEAGHGKGAPDGIGAVAKRTADNYLRLGGDVGSFEDFVQVVQQNIANVKLIVIAEEEITEKEFPKNIPAFKGTIKVHRTLWSSSLPLNITFRSLSCFDCRDIYIPCKHRKHLGVLNMGLYQEATAQ
;
A
#
# COMPACT_ATOMS: atom_id res chain seq x y z
N MET A 1 -10.04 7.82 -10.49
CA MET A 1 -10.18 8.19 -9.07
C MET A 1 -8.91 8.82 -8.46
N VAL A 2 -7.80 8.07 -8.24
CA VAL A 2 -6.56 8.69 -7.68
C VAL A 2 -5.80 9.54 -8.70
N GLN A 3 -5.75 9.09 -9.96
CA GLN A 3 -5.07 9.84 -11.01
C GLN A 3 -5.78 11.17 -11.33
N ASP A 4 -7.10 11.25 -11.17
CA ASP A 4 -7.85 12.51 -11.35
C ASP A 4 -7.53 13.52 -10.24
N LEU A 5 -7.26 13.02 -9.03
CA LEU A 5 -6.85 13.85 -7.88
C LEU A 5 -5.39 14.29 -7.97
N VAL A 6 -4.53 13.44 -8.53
CA VAL A 6 -3.09 13.69 -8.67
C VAL A 6 -2.64 13.28 -10.08
N PRO A 7 -2.86 14.12 -11.11
CA PRO A 7 -2.61 13.76 -12.52
C PRO A 7 -1.15 13.36 -12.83
N HIS A 8 -0.22 13.94 -12.08
CA HIS A 8 1.22 13.70 -12.22
C HIS A 8 1.77 12.71 -11.17
N LEU A 9 0.92 11.80 -10.67
CA LEU A 9 1.35 10.79 -9.71
C LEU A 9 2.43 9.88 -10.31
N THR A 10 3.64 10.00 -9.78
CA THR A 10 4.80 9.20 -10.23
C THR A 10 5.25 8.17 -9.20
N LYS A 11 4.85 8.31 -7.94
CA LYS A 11 5.36 7.49 -6.83
C LYS A 11 4.24 7.17 -5.86
N ILE A 12 4.13 5.89 -5.48
CA ILE A 12 3.23 5.45 -4.42
C ILE A 12 4.04 4.85 -3.27
N HIS A 13 3.66 5.23 -2.06
CA HIS A 13 4.22 4.72 -0.82
C HIS A 13 3.10 4.11 0.01
N PHE A 14 3.10 2.79 0.13
CA PHE A 14 2.23 2.07 1.05
C PHE A 14 2.97 1.84 2.37
N SER A 15 2.23 1.96 3.47
CA SER A 15 2.63 1.55 4.82
C SER A 15 1.50 0.72 5.39
N SER A 16 1.79 -0.51 5.78
CA SER A 16 0.81 -1.40 6.39
C SER A 16 1.48 -2.27 7.44
N ASP A 17 0.67 -2.90 8.28
CA ASP A 17 1.13 -4.03 9.08
C ASP A 17 1.56 -5.20 8.18
N SER A 18 2.23 -6.18 8.78
CA SER A 18 2.78 -7.34 8.08
C SER A 18 2.09 -8.70 8.30
N PRO A 19 0.83 -8.83 8.77
CA PRO A 19 0.18 -10.13 8.85
C PRO A 19 0.09 -10.75 7.46
N SER A 20 0.55 -12.00 7.34
CA SER A 20 0.64 -12.69 6.06
C SER A 20 -0.74 -13.06 5.50
N SER A 21 -1.76 -13.14 6.33
CA SER A 21 -3.14 -13.36 5.89
C SER A 21 -3.76 -12.15 5.18
N GLN A 22 -3.20 -10.95 5.32
CA GLN A 22 -3.81 -9.70 4.80
C GLN A 22 -2.87 -8.96 3.85
N TYR A 23 -1.76 -8.40 4.36
CA TYR A 23 -0.95 -7.43 3.61
C TYR A 23 0.37 -8.00 3.09
N ARG A 24 0.97 -8.97 3.79
CA ARG A 24 2.26 -9.56 3.40
C ARG A 24 2.07 -10.92 2.74
N ASN A 25 1.57 -10.91 1.50
CA ASN A 25 1.34 -12.12 0.73
C ASN A 25 1.47 -11.91 -0.79
N ARG A 26 1.42 -13.04 -1.50
CA ARG A 26 1.54 -13.11 -2.97
C ARG A 26 0.49 -12.27 -3.72
N PHE A 27 -0.74 -12.18 -3.20
CA PHE A 27 -1.82 -11.45 -3.85
C PHE A 27 -1.54 -9.95 -3.85
N ILE A 28 -1.03 -9.41 -2.74
CA ILE A 28 -0.60 -8.02 -2.63
C ILE A 28 0.59 -7.73 -3.56
N PHE A 29 1.56 -8.64 -3.66
CA PHE A 29 2.67 -8.49 -4.60
C PHE A 29 2.17 -8.45 -6.05
N TYR A 30 1.25 -9.35 -6.42
CA TYR A 30 0.62 -9.35 -7.74
C TYR A 30 -0.14 -8.05 -8.01
N MET A 31 -1.03 -7.63 -7.08
CA MET A 31 -1.78 -6.39 -7.20
C MET A 31 -0.84 -5.18 -7.40
N MET A 32 0.25 -5.11 -6.63
CA MET A 32 1.25 -4.05 -6.77
C MET A 32 1.83 -4.00 -8.20
N SER A 33 2.09 -5.15 -8.84
CA SER A 33 2.58 -5.18 -10.22
C SER A 33 1.57 -4.70 -11.27
N LYS A 34 0.27 -4.74 -10.94
CA LYS A 34 -0.83 -4.35 -11.82
C LYS A 34 -1.26 -2.90 -11.65
N LEU A 35 -0.82 -2.21 -10.59
CA LEU A 35 -1.12 -0.78 -10.39
C LEU A 35 -0.61 0.11 -11.53
N LYS A 36 0.47 -0.30 -12.20
CA LYS A 36 1.00 0.41 -13.38
C LYS A 36 -0.02 0.45 -14.53
N ASP A 37 -0.87 -0.57 -14.65
CA ASP A 37 -1.86 -0.69 -15.71
C ASP A 37 -3.06 0.25 -15.44
N GLN A 38 -3.12 0.89 -14.26
CA GLN A 38 -4.18 1.79 -13.85
C GLN A 38 -3.70 3.24 -13.66
N ILE A 39 -2.38 3.46 -13.61
CA ILE A 39 -1.78 4.77 -13.36
C ILE A 39 -0.64 5.00 -14.36
N SER A 40 -0.93 5.73 -15.43
CA SER A 40 -0.03 5.84 -16.60
C SER A 40 1.34 6.45 -16.29
N ASN A 41 1.42 7.38 -15.32
CA ASN A 41 2.65 8.08 -14.97
C ASN A 41 3.47 7.41 -13.86
N LEU A 42 3.04 6.24 -13.38
CA LEU A 42 3.63 5.58 -12.22
C LEU A 42 5.03 5.07 -12.52
N LYS A 43 6.02 5.58 -11.77
CA LYS A 43 7.44 5.20 -11.91
C LYS A 43 7.88 4.25 -10.82
N ILE A 44 7.40 4.43 -9.59
CA ILE A 44 7.89 3.70 -8.42
C ILE A 44 6.73 3.35 -7.48
N ILE A 45 6.73 2.13 -6.98
CA ILE A 45 5.92 1.74 -5.83
C ILE A 45 6.84 1.22 -4.73
N LYS A 46 6.60 1.67 -3.51
CA LYS A 46 7.27 1.20 -2.30
C LYS A 46 6.20 0.75 -1.31
N TRP A 47 6.21 -0.51 -0.90
CA TRP A 47 5.38 -0.98 0.19
C TRP A 47 6.27 -1.32 1.38
N ASN A 48 6.03 -0.68 2.52
CA ASN A 48 6.74 -0.96 3.76
C ASN A 48 5.80 -1.73 4.70
N TYR A 49 6.30 -2.81 5.28
CA TYR A 49 5.57 -3.67 6.19
C TYR A 49 6.11 -3.49 7.61
N GLN A 50 5.24 -3.11 8.54
CA GLN A 50 5.52 -2.94 9.96
C GLN A 50 5.33 -4.27 10.70
N GLU A 51 6.05 -4.49 11.82
CA GLU A 51 6.04 -5.78 12.52
C GLU A 51 4.64 -6.22 12.96
N ALA A 52 4.34 -7.50 12.79
CA ALA A 52 3.09 -8.09 13.26
C ALA A 52 3.17 -8.21 14.79
N GLY A 53 2.23 -7.61 15.51
CA GLY A 53 2.15 -7.73 16.97
C GLY A 53 2.61 -6.51 17.77
N HIS A 54 2.80 -5.35 17.13
CA HIS A 54 2.68 -4.12 17.90
C HIS A 54 1.23 -3.96 18.35
N GLY A 55 1.05 -3.99 19.67
CA GLY A 55 -0.24 -3.84 20.32
C GLY A 55 -0.90 -2.53 19.90
N LYS A 56 -2.23 -2.51 20.04
CA LYS A 56 -3.16 -1.40 19.81
C LYS A 56 -2.88 -0.17 20.71
N GLY A 57 -1.62 0.28 20.81
CA GLY A 57 -1.22 1.54 21.42
C GLY A 57 -1.20 2.65 20.37
N ALA A 58 -1.48 3.89 20.79
CA ALA A 58 -1.45 5.14 20.02
C ALA A 58 -1.27 4.95 18.49
N PRO A 59 -2.35 4.69 17.73
CA PRO A 59 -2.25 3.96 16.47
C PRO A 59 -1.56 4.75 15.32
N ASP A 60 -0.88 4.05 14.44
CA ASP A 60 -1.12 3.97 12.99
C ASP A 60 -1.37 5.27 12.19
N GLY A 61 -0.36 6.14 12.14
CA GLY A 61 -0.20 7.17 11.10
C GLY A 61 -1.41 8.11 10.93
N ILE A 62 -1.90 8.25 9.70
CA ILE A 62 -3.04 9.14 9.36
C ILE A 62 -4.32 8.69 10.07
N GLY A 63 -4.52 7.38 10.26
CA GLY A 63 -5.73 6.83 10.86
C GLY A 63 -5.92 7.27 12.31
N ALA A 64 -4.87 7.36 13.11
CA ALA A 64 -5.02 7.88 14.47
C ALA A 64 -5.13 9.39 14.54
N VAL A 65 -4.56 10.14 13.60
CA VAL A 65 -4.81 11.58 13.53
C VAL A 65 -6.30 11.82 13.31
N ALA A 66 -6.92 11.12 12.35
CA ALA A 66 -8.36 11.17 12.13
C ALA A 66 -9.17 10.76 13.38
N LYS A 67 -8.85 9.62 14.00
CA LYS A 67 -9.54 9.14 15.21
C LYS A 67 -9.44 10.11 16.38
N ARG A 68 -8.23 10.59 16.70
CA ARG A 68 -8.01 11.54 17.82
C ARG A 68 -8.72 12.87 17.57
N THR A 69 -8.81 13.31 16.33
CA THR A 69 -9.58 14.51 15.98
C THR A 69 -11.06 14.32 16.29
N ALA A 70 -11.65 13.19 15.90
CA ALA A 70 -13.03 12.87 16.26
C ALA A 70 -13.21 12.72 17.78
N ASP A 71 -12.30 12.03 18.47
CA ASP A 71 -12.33 11.87 19.94
C ASP A 71 -12.26 13.23 20.66
N ASN A 72 -11.42 14.15 20.17
CA ASN A 72 -11.30 15.48 20.73
C ASN A 72 -12.57 16.31 20.49
N TYR A 73 -13.19 16.18 19.32
CA TYR A 73 -14.46 16.83 19.02
C TYR A 73 -15.57 16.36 19.97
N LEU A 74 -15.67 15.04 20.21
CA LEU A 74 -16.60 14.47 21.20
C LEU A 74 -16.32 14.98 22.62
N ARG A 75 -15.05 15.04 23.04
CA ARG A 75 -14.64 15.55 24.36
C ARG A 75 -15.01 17.01 24.60
N LEU A 76 -15.11 17.80 23.54
CA LEU A 76 -15.53 19.21 23.61
C LEU A 76 -17.06 19.38 23.57
N GLY A 77 -17.83 18.29 23.61
CA GLY A 77 -19.28 18.29 23.61
C GLY A 77 -19.92 18.18 22.22
N GLY A 78 -19.13 17.92 21.18
CA GLY A 78 -19.65 17.56 19.86
C GLY A 78 -20.21 16.14 19.83
N ASP A 79 -20.93 15.80 18.75
CA ASP A 79 -21.51 14.47 18.54
C ASP A 79 -21.14 13.91 17.16
N VAL A 80 -20.94 12.59 17.08
CA VAL A 80 -20.61 11.84 15.86
C VAL A 80 -21.46 10.58 15.86
N GLY A 81 -22.65 10.67 15.25
CA GLY A 81 -23.63 9.58 15.23
C GLY A 81 -23.56 8.70 13.98
N SER A 82 -22.96 9.22 12.90
CA SER A 82 -22.87 8.55 11.59
C SER A 82 -21.47 8.58 11.00
N PHE A 83 -21.28 7.83 9.91
CA PHE A 83 -20.04 7.86 9.14
C PHE A 83 -19.84 9.22 8.47
N GLU A 84 -20.92 9.83 7.99
CA GLU A 84 -20.94 11.15 7.36
C GLU A 84 -20.49 12.22 8.36
N ASP A 85 -20.99 12.17 9.60
CA ASP A 85 -20.55 13.07 10.67
C ASP A 85 -19.05 12.92 10.93
N PHE A 86 -18.55 11.68 10.97
CA PHE A 86 -17.13 11.42 11.16
C PHE A 86 -16.28 12.04 10.04
N VAL A 87 -16.67 11.83 8.78
CA VAL A 87 -15.97 12.41 7.62
C VAL A 87 -15.96 13.93 7.68
N GLN A 88 -17.11 14.54 7.99
CA GLN A 88 -17.25 15.98 8.11
C GLN A 88 -16.34 16.53 9.22
N VAL A 89 -16.39 15.96 10.42
CA VAL A 89 -15.59 16.40 11.57
C VAL A 89 -14.10 16.27 11.26
N VAL A 90 -13.67 15.16 10.68
CA VAL A 90 -12.25 14.95 10.35
C VAL A 90 -11.77 15.94 9.29
N GLN A 91 -12.52 16.14 8.21
CA GLN A 91 -12.13 17.07 7.14
C GLN A 91 -12.09 18.53 7.60
N GLN A 92 -13.03 18.95 8.45
CA GLN A 92 -13.09 20.32 8.98
C GLN A 92 -11.93 20.63 9.94
N ASN A 93 -11.40 19.61 10.62
CA ASN A 93 -10.40 19.78 11.66
C ASN A 93 -8.98 19.33 11.25
N ILE A 94 -8.80 18.78 10.04
CA ILE A 94 -7.48 18.33 9.54
C ILE A 94 -7.27 18.79 8.09
N ALA A 95 -6.70 20.00 7.94
CA ALA A 95 -6.48 20.63 6.63
C ALA A 95 -5.59 19.81 5.66
N ASN A 96 -4.65 19.01 6.19
CA ASN A 96 -3.66 18.29 5.40
C ASN A 96 -4.06 16.85 5.05
N VAL A 97 -5.27 16.41 5.43
CA VAL A 97 -5.77 15.05 5.15
C VAL A 97 -7.05 15.15 4.36
N LYS A 98 -7.04 14.62 3.14
CA LYS A 98 -8.24 14.46 2.33
C LYS A 98 -8.80 13.05 2.53
N LEU A 99 -9.98 12.96 3.14
CA LEU A 99 -10.75 11.72 3.17
C LEU A 99 -11.48 11.55 1.83
N ILE A 100 -11.35 10.36 1.23
CA ILE A 100 -12.08 9.96 0.03
C ILE A 100 -13.06 8.88 0.48
N VAL A 101 -14.35 9.15 0.35
CA VAL A 101 -15.41 8.17 0.57
C VAL A 101 -15.59 7.39 -0.72
N ILE A 102 -15.68 6.06 -0.62
CA ILE A 102 -15.91 5.16 -1.74
C ILE A 102 -17.19 4.40 -1.41
N ALA A 103 -18.22 4.57 -2.21
CA ALA A 103 -19.48 3.84 -2.06
C ALA A 103 -19.32 2.38 -2.51
N GLU A 104 -20.17 1.49 -2.01
CA GLU A 104 -20.08 0.05 -2.32
C GLU A 104 -20.21 -0.21 -3.83
N GLU A 105 -21.04 0.56 -4.51
CA GLU A 105 -21.28 0.46 -5.96
C GLU A 105 -20.06 0.90 -6.78
N GLU A 106 -19.13 1.66 -6.19
CA GLU A 106 -17.86 2.04 -6.82
C GLU A 106 -16.77 0.94 -6.67
N ILE A 107 -17.02 -0.06 -5.83
CA ILE A 107 -16.10 -1.17 -5.60
C ILE A 107 -16.34 -2.23 -6.68
N THR A 108 -15.36 -2.35 -7.58
CA THR A 108 -15.35 -3.42 -8.59
C THR A 108 -14.57 -4.63 -8.07
N GLU A 109 -15.21 -5.80 -8.03
CA GLU A 109 -14.51 -7.05 -7.76
C GLU A 109 -13.50 -7.35 -8.87
N LYS A 110 -12.31 -7.79 -8.46
CA LYS A 110 -11.27 -8.25 -9.39
C LYS A 110 -10.86 -9.65 -9.04
N GLU A 111 -10.89 -10.52 -10.04
CA GLU A 111 -10.36 -11.87 -9.90
C GLU A 111 -8.84 -11.87 -9.94
N PHE A 112 -8.26 -12.69 -9.07
CA PHE A 112 -6.85 -13.03 -9.14
C PHE A 112 -6.65 -14.23 -10.07
N PRO A 113 -5.55 -14.28 -10.84
CA PRO A 113 -5.23 -15.48 -11.60
C PRO A 113 -5.05 -16.68 -10.65
N LYS A 114 -5.44 -17.87 -11.11
CA LYS A 114 -5.40 -19.10 -10.32
C LYS A 114 -4.01 -19.39 -9.74
N ASN A 115 -2.96 -19.10 -10.53
CA ASN A 115 -1.57 -19.36 -10.17
C ASN A 115 -0.79 -18.06 -10.00
N ILE A 116 -0.83 -17.51 -8.78
CA ILE A 116 0.06 -16.39 -8.40
C ILE A 116 1.35 -16.96 -7.79
N PRO A 117 2.52 -16.53 -8.28
CA PRO A 117 3.79 -16.99 -7.73
C PRO A 117 3.96 -16.51 -6.29
N ALA A 118 4.36 -17.43 -5.42
CA ALA A 118 4.77 -17.10 -4.05
C ALA A 118 6.27 -16.77 -4.02
N PHE A 119 6.66 -15.83 -3.16
CA PHE A 119 8.07 -15.55 -2.89
C PHE A 119 8.56 -16.36 -1.68
N LYS A 120 9.54 -17.23 -1.87
CA LYS A 120 10.16 -17.98 -0.77
C LYS A 120 10.84 -16.99 0.18
N GLY A 121 10.46 -17.02 1.45
CA GLY A 121 10.92 -16.02 2.43
C GLY A 121 10.02 -14.80 2.57
N THR A 122 8.76 -14.86 2.11
CA THR A 122 7.72 -13.81 2.32
C THR A 122 7.68 -13.30 3.77
N ILE A 123 7.82 -14.17 4.77
CA ILE A 123 7.83 -13.78 6.21
C ILE A 123 9.00 -12.85 6.55
N LYS A 124 10.11 -12.92 5.84
CA LYS A 124 11.28 -12.04 6.07
C LYS A 124 11.14 -10.69 5.37
N VAL A 125 10.11 -10.49 4.56
CA VAL A 125 9.93 -9.27 3.77
C VAL A 125 9.42 -8.15 4.68
N HIS A 126 10.18 -7.05 4.71
CA HIS A 126 9.75 -5.78 5.33
C HIS A 126 9.54 -4.67 4.31
N ARG A 127 10.01 -4.87 3.08
CA ARG A 127 9.74 -3.91 2.00
C ARG A 127 9.69 -4.59 0.64
N THR A 128 8.70 -4.21 -0.14
CA THR A 128 8.59 -4.52 -1.58
C THR A 128 8.75 -3.27 -2.41
N LEU A 129 9.32 -3.47 -3.60
CA LEU A 129 9.70 -2.42 -4.52
C LEU A 129 9.31 -2.83 -5.93
N TRP A 130 8.65 -1.92 -6.64
CA TRP A 130 8.39 -2.02 -8.06
C TRP A 130 8.83 -0.73 -8.75
N SER A 131 9.31 -0.86 -9.99
CA SER A 131 9.76 0.27 -10.80
C SER A 131 9.41 0.09 -12.27
N SER A 132 9.11 1.19 -12.95
CA SER A 132 8.75 1.15 -14.37
C SER A 132 9.89 0.70 -15.29
N SER A 133 11.17 0.86 -14.91
CA SER A 133 12.28 0.36 -15.74
C SER A 133 12.54 -1.14 -15.60
N LEU A 134 11.93 -1.82 -14.61
CA LEU A 134 11.88 -3.29 -14.55
C LEU A 134 10.42 -3.70 -14.29
N PRO A 135 9.52 -3.47 -15.26
CA PRO A 135 8.07 -3.48 -15.03
C PRO A 135 7.50 -4.87 -14.75
N LEU A 136 8.30 -5.92 -14.95
CA LEU A 136 7.98 -7.32 -14.65
C LEU A 136 8.57 -7.78 -13.32
N ASN A 137 9.43 -7.00 -12.67
CA ASN A 137 10.14 -7.46 -11.48
C ASN A 137 9.62 -6.78 -10.21
N ILE A 138 9.46 -7.57 -9.15
CA ILE A 138 9.26 -7.11 -7.79
C ILE A 138 10.50 -7.44 -6.98
N THR A 139 11.10 -6.44 -6.35
CA THR A 139 12.25 -6.61 -5.47
C THR A 139 11.81 -6.68 -4.01
N PHE A 140 12.34 -7.66 -3.29
CA PHE A 140 12.07 -7.87 -1.87
C PHE A 140 13.28 -7.49 -1.02
N ARG A 141 13.02 -6.83 0.11
CA ARG A 141 14.04 -6.50 1.11
C ARG A 141 13.64 -6.97 2.50
N SER A 142 14.65 -7.39 3.28
CA SER A 142 14.51 -7.82 4.66
C SER A 142 14.33 -6.67 5.64
N LEU A 143 14.69 -5.45 5.24
CA LEU A 143 14.45 -4.22 5.99
C LEU A 143 14.20 -3.06 5.03
N SER A 144 13.49 -2.05 5.51
CA SER A 144 13.34 -0.77 4.82
C SER A 144 14.67 -0.05 4.72
N CYS A 145 15.00 0.48 3.54
CA CYS A 145 16.18 1.32 3.34
C CYS A 145 15.81 2.54 2.49
N PHE A 146 16.00 3.73 3.03
CA PHE A 146 15.60 4.99 2.41
C PHE A 146 16.75 5.69 1.68
N ASP A 147 18.00 5.27 1.93
CA ASP A 147 19.19 5.78 1.25
C ASP A 147 19.40 5.09 -0.10
N CYS A 148 19.18 3.77 -0.15
CA CYS A 148 19.27 2.99 -1.39
C CYS A 148 17.95 3.13 -2.15
N ARG A 149 17.84 4.26 -2.85
CA ARG A 149 16.64 4.65 -3.62
C ARG A 149 16.49 3.84 -4.89
N ASP A 150 17.59 3.37 -5.46
CA ASP A 150 17.59 2.55 -6.66
C ASP A 150 17.10 1.13 -6.36
N ILE A 151 16.11 0.72 -7.13
CA ILE A 151 15.55 -0.63 -7.12
C ILE A 151 16.43 -1.57 -7.95
N TYR A 152 17.18 -1.01 -8.90
CA TYR A 152 18.05 -1.71 -9.86
C TYR A 152 19.35 -2.23 -9.26
N ILE A 153 19.81 -1.59 -8.18
CA ILE A 153 21.08 -1.92 -7.54
C ILE A 153 20.78 -2.63 -6.21
N PRO A 154 21.42 -3.79 -5.95
CA PRO A 154 21.37 -4.39 -4.63
C PRO A 154 21.68 -3.36 -3.55
N CYS A 155 20.82 -3.29 -2.54
CA CYS A 155 20.99 -2.33 -1.44
C CYS A 155 22.38 -2.49 -0.82
N LYS A 156 23.18 -1.41 -0.75
CA LYS A 156 24.54 -1.43 -0.16
C LYS A 156 24.56 -1.93 1.28
N HIS A 157 23.44 -1.79 1.99
CA HIS A 157 23.25 -2.28 3.36
C HIS A 157 22.87 -3.78 3.44
N ARG A 158 23.02 -4.53 2.34
CA ARG A 158 22.80 -5.97 2.24
C ARG A 158 21.41 -6.42 2.72
N LYS A 159 20.39 -5.62 2.43
CA LYS A 159 18.99 -5.90 2.80
C LYS A 159 18.20 -6.61 1.69
N HIS A 160 18.83 -6.94 0.56
CA HIS A 160 18.14 -7.58 -0.57
C HIS A 160 17.86 -9.05 -0.26
N LEU A 161 16.61 -9.48 -0.45
CA LEU A 161 16.21 -10.89 -0.29
C LEU A 161 16.11 -11.61 -1.62
N GLY A 162 15.72 -10.90 -2.68
CA GLY A 162 15.56 -11.47 -4.01
C GLY A 162 14.62 -10.65 -4.88
N VAL A 163 14.38 -11.18 -6.07
CA VAL A 163 13.49 -10.61 -7.09
C VAL A 163 12.50 -11.69 -7.52
N LEU A 164 11.23 -11.31 -7.71
CA LEU A 164 10.23 -12.13 -8.36
C LEU A 164 9.89 -11.53 -9.73
N ASN A 165 10.02 -12.34 -10.78
CA ASN A 165 9.61 -11.95 -12.13
C ASN A 165 8.15 -12.38 -12.36
N MET A 166 7.29 -11.41 -12.60
CA MET A 166 5.86 -11.54 -12.85
C MET A 166 5.52 -11.83 -14.32
N GLY A 167 6.46 -11.61 -15.25
CA GLY A 167 6.29 -11.84 -16.68
C GLY A 167 6.27 -13.31 -17.08
N LEU A 168 7.01 -14.16 -16.35
CA LEU A 168 7.03 -15.62 -16.56
C LEU A 168 5.67 -16.31 -16.37
N TYR A 169 4.64 -15.58 -15.94
CA TYR A 169 3.33 -16.12 -15.58
C TYR A 169 2.17 -15.37 -16.26
N GLN A 170 2.45 -14.41 -17.16
CA GLN A 170 1.43 -13.70 -17.94
C GLN A 170 0.94 -14.51 -19.15
N GLU A 171 1.70 -15.52 -19.59
CA GLU A 171 1.37 -16.35 -20.76
C GLU A 171 0.41 -17.52 -20.47
N ALA A 172 0.04 -17.77 -19.21
CA ALA A 172 -0.83 -18.89 -18.83
C ALA A 172 -2.34 -18.58 -18.89
N THR A 173 -2.74 -17.40 -19.39
CA THR A 173 -4.15 -16.95 -19.46
C THR A 173 -4.57 -16.49 -20.85
N ALA A 174 -3.83 -16.85 -21.89
CA ALA A 174 -4.22 -16.63 -23.29
C ALA A 174 -4.37 -17.97 -24.02
N GLN A 175 -5.36 -18.77 -23.61
CA GLN A 175 -5.95 -19.86 -24.41
C GLN A 175 -7.44 -19.95 -24.09
#